data_AF-A0A4Q3W8T5-F1
#
_entry.id   AF-A0A4Q3W8T5-F1
#
_cell.length_a   1.000
_cell.length_b   1.000
_cell.length_c   1.000
_cell.angle_alpha   90.00
_cell.angle_beta   90.00
_cell.angle_gamma   90.00
#
_symmetry.space_group_name_H-M   'P 1'
#
loop_
_entity.id
_entity.type
_entity.pdbx_description
1 polymer ?
#
loop_
_entity_poly.entity_id
_entity_poly.type
_entity_poly.pdbx_seq_one_letter_code
_entity_poly.pdbx_strand_id
1 'polypeptide(L)'
;MGSIKTLGPEKTACYHCGESCQAETIFFDEKNFCCKGCSMVYGILQQHSLCQYYSLNASPGSNQRISIRKDKFAFLDDVTVETKLISFKNGTETRISFYLPQIHCSSCLYLLENLPRIEKGIVSGTVNFARKEIDIVYNDDKCSLRTVVETLASLGYEPYISLGDIKQKKPKKNKALLFRLGVAGFCFANIMLTSFPEYLGIEASEAMLRDLFRWFNLVLSIPVFLYSAFPFYESSWKSIRHRFLNIDAPIALAVIITFVRSVYEVVSGTGGGYFDSMTGIVFFMLAGRWLQDKTYEQLSFDRDYTSYFPIAVPVLKMDKEVPVMLPDIKPGDTLVIHHGELIPADGILTRGKAFIDYSFVTGEANPVLKETGELLYAGGKQTGERIELLVIKEVAQSYLTSLWNKDKKEDDEAGKSSFVHLVSRYFTVVLIFIAVATAAYWMSVDSARMWPAVTSVFIIACPCALLLSHTFTNGNIIRILGRNGFYLRNAGVIERIASIDHVVLDKTGTLTIAEMQDISYEGRHLSQLEKEQLASLAGCSSHPLSRAL
;
A
#
# COMPACT_ATOMS: atom_id res chain seq x y z
N MET A 1 63.32 11.91 21.34
CA MET A 1 61.85 11.75 21.34
C MET A 1 61.29 12.40 20.10
N GLY A 2 61.12 11.64 19.02
CA GLY A 2 60.45 12.09 17.79
C GLY A 2 59.36 11.07 17.47
N SER A 3 58.11 11.46 17.69
CA SER A 3 56.94 10.59 17.52
C SER A 3 56.73 10.27 16.05
N ILE A 4 56.92 9.01 15.68
CA ILE A 4 56.47 8.44 14.41
C ILE A 4 54.94 8.43 14.44
N LYS A 5 54.29 9.34 13.71
CA LYS A 5 52.86 9.25 13.40
C LYS A 5 52.67 8.22 12.30
N THR A 6 52.14 7.07 12.64
CA THR A 6 51.55 6.11 11.68
C THR A 6 50.29 6.76 11.08
N LEU A 7 50.35 7.20 9.83
CA LEU A 7 49.19 7.54 9.01
C LEU A 7 48.45 6.24 8.67
N GLY A 8 47.24 6.05 9.19
CA GLY A 8 46.34 4.99 8.74
C GLY A 8 45.85 5.25 7.30
N PRO A 9 45.30 4.25 6.60
CA PRO A 9 44.88 4.40 5.21
C PRO A 9 43.76 5.44 5.09
N GLU A 10 43.97 6.47 4.26
CA GLU A 10 42.91 7.40 3.87
C GLU A 10 41.79 6.61 3.20
N LYS A 11 40.61 6.58 3.83
CA LYS A 11 39.42 5.97 3.24
C LYS A 11 38.99 6.81 2.03
N THR A 12 39.35 6.37 0.82
CA THR A 12 38.87 6.97 -0.42
C THR A 12 37.37 6.71 -0.56
N ALA A 13 36.56 7.76 -0.62
CA ALA A 13 35.12 7.66 -0.83
C ALA A 13 34.78 7.57 -2.33
N CYS A 14 33.75 6.79 -2.67
CA CYS A 14 33.23 6.67 -4.02
C CYS A 14 32.57 7.98 -4.46
N TYR A 15 32.97 8.49 -5.63
CA TYR A 15 32.42 9.73 -6.18
C TYR A 15 30.91 9.64 -6.50
N HIS A 16 30.40 8.44 -6.80
CA HIS A 16 28.99 8.28 -7.18
C HIS A 16 28.06 7.97 -6.01
N CYS A 17 28.39 6.97 -5.18
CA CYS A 17 27.52 6.54 -4.08
C CYS A 17 27.95 7.02 -2.68
N GLY A 18 29.12 7.64 -2.54
CA GLY A 18 29.62 8.13 -1.25
C GLY A 18 30.12 7.05 -0.29
N GLU A 19 30.03 5.76 -0.62
CA GLU A 19 30.56 4.66 0.21
C GLU A 19 32.10 4.62 0.19
N SER A 20 32.70 4.09 1.26
CA SER A 20 34.15 3.85 1.30
C SER A 20 34.57 2.76 0.33
N CYS A 21 35.55 3.04 -0.53
CA CYS A 21 36.18 2.04 -1.38
C CYS A 21 36.97 1.05 -0.50
N GLN A 22 36.61 -0.24 -0.52
CA GLN A 22 37.38 -1.30 0.14
C GLN A 22 38.24 -2.03 -0.90
N ALA A 23 39.52 -2.26 -0.57
CA ALA A 23 40.56 -3.06 -1.24
C ALA A 23 40.83 -2.84 -2.76
N GLU A 24 39.80 -2.75 -3.61
CA GLU A 24 39.90 -2.54 -5.06
C GLU A 24 39.18 -1.23 -5.46
N THR A 25 39.91 -0.12 -5.50
CA THR A 25 39.41 1.16 -5.99
C THR A 25 39.54 1.22 -7.50
N ILE A 26 38.43 1.46 -8.20
CA ILE A 26 38.43 1.66 -9.66
C ILE A 26 38.65 3.14 -9.93
N PHE A 27 39.68 3.46 -10.70
CA PHE A 27 40.01 4.82 -11.10
C PHE A 27 39.50 5.09 -12.53
N PHE A 28 38.65 6.09 -12.68
CA PHE A 28 38.10 6.52 -13.98
C PHE A 28 37.87 8.03 -13.96
N ASP A 29 38.33 8.75 -14.99
CA ASP A 29 38.15 10.21 -15.15
C ASP A 29 38.59 11.04 -13.92
N GLU A 30 39.76 10.73 -13.36
CA GLU A 30 40.30 11.34 -12.13
C GLU A 30 39.42 11.19 -10.87
N LYS A 31 38.46 10.25 -10.90
CA LYS A 31 37.57 9.93 -9.77
C LYS A 31 37.76 8.49 -9.31
N ASN A 32 37.47 8.27 -8.03
CA ASN A 32 37.49 6.95 -7.38
C ASN A 32 36.07 6.37 -7.31
N PHE A 33 35.93 5.08 -7.63
CA PHE A 33 34.67 4.34 -7.58
C PHE A 33 34.82 3.04 -6.79
N CYS A 34 33.78 2.68 -6.03
CA CYS A 34 33.77 1.46 -5.20
C CYS A 34 33.45 0.17 -5.97
N CYS A 35 32.93 0.26 -7.21
CA CYS A 35 32.59 -0.89 -8.04
C CYS A 35 32.48 -0.50 -9.53
N LYS A 36 32.56 -1.49 -10.43
CA LYS A 36 32.40 -1.29 -11.89
C LYS A 36 31.04 -0.70 -12.26
N GLY A 37 30.01 -0.98 -11.45
CA GLY A 37 28.68 -0.39 -11.62
C GLY A 37 28.69 1.13 -11.42
N CYS A 38 29.32 1.62 -10.35
CA CYS A 38 29.43 3.06 -10.09
C CYS A 38 30.23 3.79 -11.18
N SER A 39 31.31 3.19 -11.70
CA SER A 39 32.05 3.76 -12.82
C SER A 39 31.25 3.75 -14.12
N MET A 40 30.45 2.71 -14.36
CA MET A 40 29.59 2.60 -15.56
C MET A 40 28.47 3.64 -15.54
N VAL A 41 27.77 3.80 -14.40
CA VAL A 41 26.72 4.81 -14.25
C VAL A 41 27.31 6.21 -14.43
N TYR A 42 28.47 6.50 -13.84
CA TYR A 42 29.16 7.78 -14.07
C TYR A 42 29.48 7.98 -15.56
N GLY A 43 30.01 6.97 -16.24
CA GLY A 43 30.32 7.02 -17.67
C GLY A 43 29.07 7.30 -18.53
N ILE A 44 27.94 6.67 -18.23
CA ILE A 44 26.65 6.93 -18.91
C ILE A 44 26.23 8.39 -18.68
N LEU A 45 26.22 8.86 -17.43
CA LEU A 45 25.82 10.24 -17.12
C LEU A 45 26.72 11.27 -17.80
N GLN A 46 28.03 11.01 -17.86
CA GLN A 46 29.00 11.88 -18.52
C GLN A 46 28.80 11.92 -20.04
N GLN A 47 28.62 10.75 -20.68
CA GLN A 47 28.38 10.64 -22.13
C GLN A 47 27.12 11.41 -22.58
N HIS A 48 26.13 11.51 -21.70
CA HIS A 48 24.87 12.20 -21.97
C HIS A 48 24.80 13.64 -21.40
N SER A 49 25.92 14.21 -20.96
CA SER A 49 26.02 15.57 -20.40
C SER A 49 25.08 15.81 -19.20
N LEU A 50 24.93 14.80 -18.34
CA LEU A 50 24.07 14.81 -17.15
C LEU A 50 24.84 15.03 -15.84
N CYS A 51 26.06 15.57 -15.89
CA CYS A 51 26.91 15.79 -14.71
C CYS A 51 26.30 16.71 -13.65
N GLN A 52 25.27 17.51 -14.00
CA GLN A 52 24.49 18.28 -13.03
C GLN A 52 23.88 17.39 -11.93
N TYR A 53 23.65 16.10 -12.20
CA TYR A 53 23.26 15.09 -11.22
C TYR A 53 24.05 15.12 -9.91
N TYR A 54 25.38 15.31 -9.99
CA TYR A 54 26.29 15.33 -8.85
C TYR A 54 26.29 16.66 -8.08
N SER A 55 25.70 17.71 -8.65
CA SER A 55 25.52 19.00 -7.97
C SER A 55 24.20 19.07 -7.18
N LEU A 56 23.25 18.19 -7.48
CA LEU A 56 21.91 18.19 -6.86
C LEU A 56 21.90 17.57 -5.46
N ASN A 57 22.82 16.66 -5.15
CA ASN A 57 23.03 16.03 -3.84
C ASN A 57 24.48 15.57 -3.67
N ALA A 58 24.98 15.53 -2.43
CA ALA A 58 26.36 15.16 -2.13
C ALA A 58 26.71 13.68 -2.38
N SER A 59 25.72 12.78 -2.30
CA SER A 59 25.89 11.33 -2.53
C SER A 59 24.67 10.75 -3.26
N PRO A 60 24.53 11.04 -4.57
CA PRO A 60 23.27 10.78 -5.28
C PRO A 60 23.09 9.31 -5.69
N GLY A 61 24.14 8.48 -5.70
CA GLY A 61 24.03 7.05 -5.98
C GLY A 61 23.72 6.23 -4.73
N SER A 62 22.71 5.35 -4.78
CA SER A 62 22.56 4.28 -3.80
C SER A 62 23.23 3.02 -4.32
N ASN A 63 24.15 2.42 -3.56
CA ASN A 63 24.79 1.16 -3.99
C ASN A 63 23.75 0.03 -3.93
N GLN A 64 23.34 -0.45 -5.10
CA GLN A 64 22.66 -1.74 -5.22
C GLN A 64 23.61 -2.66 -5.99
N ARG A 65 24.37 -3.48 -5.25
CA ARG A 65 25.28 -4.49 -5.82
C ARG A 65 24.46 -5.63 -6.43
N ILE A 66 23.81 -5.38 -7.56
CA ILE A 66 23.00 -6.40 -8.24
C ILE A 66 23.61 -6.63 -9.62
N SER A 67 24.27 -7.78 -9.80
CA SER A 67 24.57 -8.27 -11.14
C SER A 67 23.27 -8.85 -11.72
N ILE A 68 22.63 -8.10 -12.61
CA ILE A 68 21.41 -8.56 -13.28
C ILE A 68 21.80 -9.57 -14.36
N ARG A 69 21.23 -10.79 -14.30
CA ARG A 69 21.36 -11.79 -15.36
C ARG A 69 20.69 -11.28 -16.63
N LYS A 70 21.32 -11.45 -17.79
CA LYS A 70 20.79 -11.00 -19.09
C LYS A 70 19.36 -11.49 -19.39
N ASP A 71 18.99 -12.66 -18.91
CA ASP A 71 17.68 -13.26 -19.20
C ASP A 71 16.62 -13.01 -18.13
N LYS A 72 16.90 -12.20 -17.11
CA LYS A 72 15.96 -11.94 -16.00
C LYS A 72 14.64 -11.31 -16.50
N PHE A 73 14.73 -10.44 -17.51
CA PHE A 73 13.59 -9.68 -18.04
C PHE A 73 13.05 -10.23 -19.38
N ALA A 74 13.48 -11.42 -19.80
CA ALA A 74 13.07 -12.02 -21.08
C ALA A 74 11.56 -12.27 -21.16
N PHE A 75 10.86 -12.37 -20.03
CA PHE A 75 9.40 -12.50 -20.00
C PHE A 75 8.64 -11.26 -20.48
N LEU A 76 9.30 -10.10 -20.55
CA LEU A 76 8.71 -8.86 -21.09
C LEU A 76 8.61 -8.86 -22.62
N ASP A 77 9.26 -9.82 -23.29
CA ASP A 77 9.15 -10.02 -24.73
C ASP A 77 7.85 -10.77 -25.12
N ASP A 78 7.11 -11.32 -24.14
CA ASP A 78 5.82 -11.96 -24.36
C ASP A 78 4.71 -10.91 -24.53
N VAL A 79 4.04 -10.93 -25.68
CA VAL A 79 2.95 -10.02 -26.06
C VAL A 79 1.81 -10.00 -25.02
N THR A 80 1.55 -11.12 -24.36
CA THR A 80 0.49 -11.24 -23.34
C THR A 80 0.85 -10.54 -22.03
N VAL A 81 2.14 -10.48 -21.69
CA VAL A 81 2.66 -9.71 -20.55
C VAL A 81 2.65 -8.23 -20.90
N GLU A 82 3.17 -7.90 -22.09
CA GLU A 82 3.27 -6.54 -22.60
C GLU A 82 1.90 -5.85 -22.58
N THR A 83 0.87 -6.47 -23.17
CA THR A 83 -0.49 -5.90 -23.21
C THR A 83 -1.13 -5.69 -21.84
N LYS A 84 -0.74 -6.45 -20.82
CA LYS A 84 -1.29 -6.30 -19.46
C LYS A 84 -0.61 -5.18 -18.68
N LEU A 85 0.65 -4.88 -18.98
CA LEU A 85 1.41 -3.81 -18.34
C LEU A 85 1.21 -2.45 -19.03
N ILE A 86 0.88 -2.46 -20.33
CA ILE A 86 0.64 -1.24 -21.08
C ILE A 86 -0.66 -0.56 -20.65
N SER A 87 -0.57 0.73 -20.33
CA SER A 87 -1.73 1.56 -20.01
C SER A 87 -2.45 2.07 -21.27
N PHE A 88 -1.69 2.33 -22.33
CA PHE A 88 -2.19 2.82 -23.61
C PHE A 88 -1.17 2.55 -24.73
N LYS A 89 -1.65 2.11 -25.90
CA LYS A 89 -0.84 1.90 -27.10
C LYS A 89 -1.53 2.60 -28.27
N ASN A 90 -0.85 3.57 -28.87
CA ASN A 90 -1.18 4.09 -30.19
C ASN A 90 -0.13 3.52 -31.15
N GLY A 91 -0.42 3.28 -32.42
CA GLY A 91 0.42 2.48 -33.33
C GLY A 91 1.92 2.83 -33.42
N THR A 92 2.35 3.97 -32.89
CA THR A 92 3.74 4.44 -32.80
C THR A 92 4.27 4.67 -31.38
N GLU A 93 3.40 4.75 -30.37
CA GLU A 93 3.77 5.15 -29.00
C GLU A 93 3.04 4.28 -27.96
N THR A 94 3.83 3.76 -27.02
CA THR A 94 3.34 2.96 -25.92
C THR A 94 3.57 3.69 -24.61
N ARG A 95 2.53 3.77 -23.78
CA ARG A 95 2.55 4.37 -22.45
C ARG A 95 2.47 3.29 -21.38
N ILE A 96 3.41 3.33 -20.45
CA ILE A 96 3.48 2.44 -19.31
C ILE A 96 3.71 3.23 -18.02
N SER A 97 3.26 2.67 -16.90
CA SER A 97 3.47 3.24 -15.57
C SER A 97 4.11 2.19 -14.67
N PHE A 98 5.23 2.52 -14.04
CA PHE A 98 5.95 1.62 -13.14
C PHE A 98 6.04 2.20 -11.74
N TYR A 99 5.97 1.34 -10.73
CA TYR A 99 6.29 1.70 -9.36
C TYR A 99 7.79 1.47 -9.10
N LEU A 100 8.48 2.50 -8.61
CA LEU A 100 9.92 2.55 -8.36
C LEU A 100 10.18 2.88 -6.88
N PRO A 101 10.22 1.89 -5.97
CA PRO A 101 10.36 2.14 -4.53
C PRO A 101 11.66 2.87 -4.15
N GLN A 102 12.67 2.83 -5.01
CA GLN A 102 14.00 3.41 -4.84
C GLN A 102 14.02 4.95 -4.97
N ILE A 103 12.94 5.59 -5.46
CA ILE A 103 12.88 7.05 -5.56
C ILE A 103 12.91 7.67 -4.15
N HIS A 104 13.91 8.52 -3.90
CA HIS A 104 14.12 9.13 -2.57
C HIS A 104 14.63 10.58 -2.58
N CYS A 105 15.23 11.07 -3.67
CA CYS A 105 15.79 12.43 -3.72
C CYS A 105 15.51 13.16 -5.05
N SER A 106 15.86 14.45 -5.10
CA SER A 106 15.78 15.31 -6.29
C SER A 106 16.67 14.81 -7.44
N SER A 107 17.79 14.16 -7.15
CA SER A 107 18.65 13.55 -8.17
C SER A 107 17.95 12.37 -8.87
N CYS A 108 17.14 11.58 -8.14
CA CYS A 108 16.32 10.51 -8.73
C CYS A 108 15.32 11.11 -9.74
N LEU A 109 14.64 12.18 -9.34
CA LEU A 109 13.66 12.88 -10.18
C LEU A 109 14.30 13.37 -11.48
N TYR A 110 15.42 14.09 -11.37
CA TYR A 110 16.15 14.62 -12.53
C TYR A 110 16.58 13.53 -13.50
N LEU A 111 17.14 12.43 -12.99
CA LEU A 111 17.63 11.33 -13.81
C LEU A 111 16.49 10.65 -14.58
N LEU A 112 15.41 10.31 -13.87
CA LEU A 112 14.26 9.61 -14.43
C LEU A 112 13.51 10.48 -15.45
N GLU A 113 13.39 11.80 -15.23
CA GLU A 113 12.76 12.70 -16.22
C GLU A 113 13.66 12.92 -17.46
N ASN A 114 14.96 12.67 -17.36
CA ASN A 114 15.92 12.76 -18.46
C ASN A 114 16.26 11.39 -19.10
N LEU A 115 15.48 10.34 -18.84
CA LEU A 115 15.57 9.04 -19.51
C LEU A 115 15.66 9.13 -21.06
N PRO A 116 14.91 10.02 -21.75
CA PRO A 116 15.02 10.19 -23.21
C PRO A 116 16.42 10.55 -23.72
N ARG A 117 17.27 11.14 -22.86
CA ARG A 117 18.66 11.45 -23.24
C ARG A 117 19.54 10.22 -23.25
N ILE A 118 19.22 9.22 -22.41
CA ILE A 118 19.98 7.98 -22.23
C ILE A 118 19.55 6.97 -23.29
N GLU A 119 18.25 6.73 -23.43
CA GLU A 119 17.69 5.76 -24.38
C GLU A 119 16.83 6.47 -25.43
N LYS A 120 17.30 6.48 -26.68
CA LYS A 120 16.68 7.27 -27.77
C LYS A 120 15.28 6.81 -28.16
N GLY A 121 14.89 5.59 -27.79
CA GLY A 121 13.53 5.11 -28.01
C GLY A 121 12.51 5.60 -26.97
N ILE A 122 12.95 6.22 -25.87
CA ILE A 122 12.05 6.81 -24.87
C ILE A 122 11.72 8.26 -25.27
N VAL A 123 10.44 8.58 -25.35
CA VAL A 123 9.92 9.91 -25.70
C VAL A 123 9.84 10.82 -24.47
N SER A 124 9.30 10.30 -23.37
CA SER A 124 9.19 11.05 -22.11
C SER A 124 9.14 10.12 -20.89
N GLY A 125 9.64 10.63 -19.76
CA GLY A 125 9.48 10.03 -18.43
C GLY A 125 8.97 11.10 -17.48
N THR A 126 7.81 10.89 -16.86
CA THR A 126 7.23 11.82 -15.87
C THR A 126 7.11 11.11 -14.54
N VAL A 127 7.72 11.68 -13.48
CA VAL A 127 7.77 11.03 -12.18
C VAL A 127 6.75 11.63 -11.22
N ASN A 128 5.97 10.77 -10.57
CA ASN A 128 5.17 11.13 -9.41
C ASN A 128 5.95 10.77 -8.14
N PHE A 129 6.63 11.75 -7.55
CA PHE A 129 7.46 11.55 -6.36
C PHE A 129 6.66 11.01 -5.16
N ALA A 130 5.44 11.52 -4.93
CA ALA A 130 4.61 11.12 -3.78
C ALA A 130 4.14 9.66 -3.87
N ARG A 131 3.89 9.16 -5.08
CA ARG A 131 3.48 7.78 -5.34
C ARG A 131 4.65 6.85 -5.67
N LYS A 132 5.86 7.41 -5.82
CA LYS A 132 7.03 6.71 -6.35
C LYS A 132 6.73 5.96 -7.66
N GLU A 133 5.94 6.58 -8.53
CA GLU A 133 5.59 6.01 -9.83
C GLU A 133 6.26 6.83 -10.94
N ILE A 134 6.64 6.17 -12.04
CA ILE A 134 7.08 6.82 -13.28
C ILE A 134 6.15 6.44 -14.43
N ASP A 135 5.66 7.44 -15.15
CA ASP A 135 4.98 7.27 -16.42
C ASP A 135 5.99 7.42 -17.56
N ILE A 136 6.15 6.39 -18.37
CA ILE A 136 7.08 6.37 -19.50
C ILE A 136 6.29 6.26 -20.80
N VAL A 137 6.65 7.09 -21.78
CA VAL A 137 6.20 6.97 -23.17
C VAL A 137 7.41 6.59 -24.00
N TYR A 138 7.34 5.47 -24.72
CA TYR A 138 8.39 5.01 -25.62
C TYR A 138 7.81 4.63 -26.99
N ASN A 139 8.68 4.64 -28.00
CA ASN A 139 8.32 4.28 -29.37
C ASN A 139 8.69 2.81 -29.64
N ASP A 140 7.69 2.01 -29.99
CA ASP A 140 7.80 0.56 -30.24
C ASP A 140 8.77 0.21 -31.38
N ASP A 141 8.92 1.08 -32.39
CA ASP A 141 9.81 0.83 -33.54
C ASP A 141 11.29 0.89 -33.14
N LYS A 142 11.61 1.55 -32.03
CA LYS A 142 12.99 1.85 -31.62
C LYS A 142 13.39 1.19 -30.30
N CYS A 143 12.43 0.85 -29.44
CA CYS A 143 12.70 0.34 -28.10
C CYS A 143 11.59 -0.61 -27.67
N SER A 144 11.98 -1.76 -27.11
CA SER A 144 11.05 -2.71 -26.54
C SER A 144 10.83 -2.45 -25.05
N LEU A 145 9.73 -2.98 -24.52
CA LEU A 145 9.43 -2.94 -23.09
C LEU A 145 10.59 -3.47 -22.23
N ARG A 146 11.22 -4.56 -22.68
CA ARG A 146 12.39 -5.16 -22.04
C ARG A 146 13.56 -4.16 -21.97
N THR A 147 13.88 -3.49 -23.07
CA THR A 147 14.96 -2.48 -23.11
C THR A 147 14.70 -1.34 -22.12
N VAL A 148 13.46 -0.85 -22.02
CA VAL A 148 13.09 0.20 -21.04
C VAL A 148 13.38 -0.26 -19.61
N VAL A 149 12.97 -1.48 -19.26
CA VAL A 149 13.16 -2.05 -17.90
C VAL A 149 14.64 -2.33 -17.61
N GLU A 150 15.39 -2.86 -18.59
CA GLU A 150 16.83 -3.08 -18.46
C GLU A 150 17.58 -1.76 -18.25
N THR A 151 17.23 -0.70 -18.98
CA THR A 151 17.80 0.64 -18.81
C THR A 151 17.51 1.18 -17.41
N LEU A 152 16.27 1.11 -16.92
CA LEU A 152 15.90 1.50 -15.57
C LEU A 152 16.69 0.73 -14.49
N ALA A 153 16.79 -0.59 -14.63
CA ALA A 153 17.49 -1.44 -13.68
C ALA A 153 19.00 -1.18 -13.68
N SER A 154 19.60 -0.89 -14.85
CA SER A 154 21.02 -0.51 -14.97
C SER A 154 21.36 0.80 -14.26
N LEU A 155 20.38 1.71 -14.15
CA LEU A 155 20.48 2.98 -13.42
C LEU A 155 20.19 2.84 -11.92
N GLY A 156 19.90 1.62 -11.43
CA GLY A 156 19.58 1.35 -10.03
C GLY A 156 18.10 1.54 -9.66
N TYR A 157 17.21 1.71 -10.65
CA TYR A 157 15.77 1.86 -10.46
C TYR A 157 15.03 0.67 -11.04
N GLU A 158 15.32 -0.54 -10.55
CA GLU A 158 14.61 -1.74 -10.99
C GLU A 158 13.10 -1.57 -10.72
N PRO A 159 12.24 -1.58 -11.76
CA PRO A 159 10.82 -1.41 -11.58
C PRO A 159 10.23 -2.63 -10.90
N TYR A 160 9.38 -2.36 -9.92
CA TYR A 160 8.61 -3.40 -9.28
C TYR A 160 7.45 -3.78 -10.20
N ILE A 161 7.51 -4.99 -10.74
CA ILE A 161 6.48 -5.58 -11.59
C ILE A 161 5.91 -6.76 -10.82
N SER A 162 4.61 -6.76 -10.54
CA SER A 162 3.94 -7.83 -9.79
C SER A 162 2.88 -8.55 -10.61
N LEU A 163 2.58 -9.80 -10.23
CA LEU A 163 1.46 -10.55 -10.81
C LEU A 163 0.09 -9.92 -10.49
N GLY A 164 0.00 -9.17 -9.40
CA GLY A 164 -1.17 -8.36 -9.04
C GLY A 164 -1.47 -7.26 -10.07
N ASP A 165 -0.43 -6.56 -10.54
CA ASP A 165 -0.54 -5.54 -11.59
C ASP A 165 -1.01 -6.14 -12.93
N ILE A 166 -0.65 -7.39 -13.20
CA ILE A 166 -1.00 -8.14 -14.42
C ILE A 166 -2.44 -8.69 -14.35
N LYS A 167 -2.97 -8.96 -13.14
CA LYS A 167 -4.32 -9.55 -12.96
C LYS A 167 -5.42 -8.52 -12.68
N GLN A 168 -5.13 -7.38 -12.05
CA GLN A 168 -6.16 -6.46 -11.60
C GLN A 168 -6.09 -5.10 -12.30
N LYS A 169 -7.14 -4.77 -13.06
CA LYS A 169 -7.48 -3.36 -13.31
C LYS A 169 -7.66 -2.71 -11.93
N LYS A 170 -6.78 -1.77 -11.55
CA LYS A 170 -6.91 -0.95 -10.34
C LYS A 170 -8.40 -0.57 -10.20
N PRO A 171 -9.09 -0.93 -9.11
CA PRO A 171 -10.52 -0.68 -8.98
C PRO A 171 -10.77 0.81 -9.20
N LYS A 172 -11.70 1.16 -10.08
CA LYS A 172 -12.05 2.57 -10.33
C LYS A 172 -12.45 3.17 -8.99
N LYS A 173 -11.67 4.13 -8.50
CA LYS A 173 -12.00 4.85 -7.25
C LYS A 173 -13.40 5.43 -7.38
N ASN A 174 -14.30 5.01 -6.50
CA ASN A 174 -15.69 5.42 -6.54
C ASN A 174 -15.79 6.90 -6.13
N LYS A 175 -15.88 7.79 -7.13
CA LYS A 175 -16.02 9.24 -6.89
C LYS A 175 -17.41 9.65 -6.41
N ALA A 176 -18.38 8.73 -6.30
CA ALA A 176 -19.75 9.05 -5.91
C ALA A 176 -19.83 9.76 -4.55
N LEU A 177 -19.00 9.38 -3.57
CA LEU A 177 -18.99 10.03 -2.27
C LEU A 177 -18.55 11.50 -2.37
N LEU A 178 -17.55 11.80 -3.21
CA LEU A 178 -17.05 13.16 -3.42
C LEU A 178 -18.11 14.04 -4.11
N PHE A 179 -18.83 13.50 -5.10
CA PHE A 179 -19.93 14.22 -5.74
C PHE A 179 -21.09 14.49 -4.76
N ARG A 180 -21.49 13.50 -3.95
CA ARG A 180 -22.51 13.66 -2.90
C ARG A 180 -22.10 14.71 -1.87
N LEU A 181 -20.84 14.73 -1.47
CA LEU A 181 -20.27 15.73 -0.57
C LEU A 181 -20.29 17.13 -1.19
N GLY A 182 -19.90 17.26 -2.47
CA GLY A 182 -19.94 18.52 -3.20
C GLY A 182 -21.36 19.10 -3.31
N VAL A 183 -22.34 18.27 -3.66
CA VAL A 183 -23.76 18.66 -3.70
C VAL A 183 -24.26 19.07 -2.32
N ALA A 184 -23.96 18.29 -1.29
CA ALA A 184 -24.36 18.62 0.09
C ALA A 184 -23.75 19.94 0.58
N GLY A 185 -22.45 20.16 0.31
CA GLY A 185 -21.75 21.39 0.70
C GLY A 185 -22.25 22.62 -0.04
N PHE A 186 -22.50 22.50 -1.35
CA PHE A 186 -23.08 23.59 -2.15
C PHE A 186 -24.46 23.99 -1.64
N CYS A 187 -25.37 23.02 -1.45
CA CYS A 187 -26.71 23.31 -0.95
C CYS A 187 -26.69 23.84 0.48
N PHE A 188 -25.90 23.23 1.38
CA PHE A 188 -25.76 23.68 2.77
C PHE A 188 -25.25 25.12 2.86
N ALA A 189 -24.19 25.47 2.12
CA ALA A 189 -23.64 26.82 2.15
C ALA A 189 -24.65 27.88 1.68
N ASN A 190 -25.42 27.58 0.63
CA ASN A 190 -26.45 28.50 0.12
C ASN A 190 -27.63 28.61 1.08
N ILE A 191 -28.14 27.50 1.62
CA ILE A 191 -29.24 27.49 2.60
C ILE A 191 -28.81 28.23 3.87
N MET A 192 -27.57 28.05 4.31
CA MET A 192 -27.06 28.74 5.49
C MET A 192 -26.96 30.25 5.23
N LEU A 193 -26.46 30.66 4.06
CA LEU A 193 -26.39 32.07 3.68
C LEU A 193 -27.77 32.74 3.66
N THR A 194 -28.79 32.07 3.13
CA THR A 194 -30.17 32.59 3.06
C THR A 194 -30.90 32.54 4.40
N SER A 195 -30.53 31.62 5.30
CA SER A 195 -31.12 31.50 6.65
C SER A 195 -30.42 32.40 7.69
N PHE A 196 -29.22 32.91 7.38
CA PHE A 196 -28.43 33.77 8.28
C PHE A 196 -29.16 35.05 8.77
N PRO A 197 -29.93 35.78 7.93
CA PRO A 197 -30.68 36.95 8.38
C PRO A 197 -31.75 36.63 9.44
N GLU A 198 -32.35 35.44 9.38
CA GLU A 198 -33.37 34.98 10.33
C GLU A 198 -32.74 34.74 11.72
N TYR A 199 -31.51 34.21 11.78
CA TYR A 199 -30.76 34.01 13.03
C TYR A 199 -30.35 35.32 13.71
N LEU A 200 -30.01 36.35 12.94
CA LEU A 200 -29.61 37.65 13.47
C LEU A 200 -30.79 38.54 13.87
N GLY A 201 -32.03 38.07 13.68
CA GLY A 201 -33.23 38.86 13.92
C GLY A 201 -33.27 40.14 13.08
N ILE A 202 -32.52 40.18 11.98
CA ILE A 202 -32.57 41.29 11.03
C ILE A 202 -33.96 41.17 10.40
N GLU A 203 -34.82 42.14 10.70
CA GLU A 203 -36.09 42.31 9.99
C GLU A 203 -35.75 42.46 8.51
N ALA A 204 -35.74 41.35 7.76
CA ALA A 204 -35.80 41.40 6.32
C ALA A 204 -37.02 42.27 6.02
N SER A 205 -36.79 43.48 5.54
CA SER A 205 -37.77 44.58 5.51
C SER A 205 -38.96 44.31 4.58
N GLU A 206 -39.03 43.11 4.00
CA GLU A 206 -40.06 42.64 3.09
C GLU A 206 -40.44 41.20 3.46
N ALA A 207 -41.69 40.97 3.86
CA ALA A 207 -42.23 39.62 4.07
C ALA A 207 -42.08 38.73 2.81
N MET A 208 -42.11 39.35 1.64
CA MET A 208 -41.91 38.70 0.33
C MET A 208 -40.51 38.06 0.19
N LEU A 209 -39.45 38.70 0.69
CA LEU A 209 -38.09 38.14 0.65
C LEU A 209 -37.95 36.93 1.57
N ARG A 210 -38.60 36.95 2.75
CA ARG A 210 -38.63 35.80 3.67
C ARG A 210 -39.29 34.59 3.03
N ASP A 211 -40.45 34.76 2.42
CA ASP A 211 -41.16 33.65 1.78
C ASP A 211 -40.40 33.13 0.56
N LEU A 212 -39.77 34.01 -0.22
CA LEU A 212 -38.89 33.61 -1.33
C LEU A 212 -37.72 32.75 -0.82
N PHE A 213 -37.05 33.14 0.26
CA PHE A 213 -35.95 32.38 0.84
C PHE A 213 -36.40 31.04 1.42
N ARG A 214 -37.59 30.95 2.02
CA ARG A 214 -38.17 29.68 2.52
C ARG A 214 -38.38 28.68 1.39
N TRP A 215 -38.99 29.11 0.29
CA TRP A 215 -39.17 28.27 -0.89
C TRP A 215 -37.85 27.90 -1.57
N PHE A 216 -36.90 28.84 -1.62
CA PHE A 216 -35.57 28.59 -2.15
C PHE A 216 -34.82 27.52 -1.32
N ASN A 217 -34.91 27.60 0.01
CA ASN A 217 -34.32 26.62 0.93
C ASN A 217 -34.92 25.23 0.74
N LEU A 218 -36.25 25.14 0.57
CA LEU A 218 -36.92 23.89 0.25
C LEU A 218 -36.34 23.27 -1.04
N VAL A 219 -36.25 24.04 -2.13
CA VAL A 219 -35.75 23.55 -3.43
C VAL A 219 -34.31 23.07 -3.32
N LEU A 220 -33.43 23.83 -2.65
CA LEU A 220 -32.04 23.43 -2.45
C LEU A 220 -31.88 22.21 -1.54
N SER A 221 -32.82 21.96 -0.63
CA SER A 221 -32.77 20.81 0.28
C SER A 221 -33.10 19.49 -0.41
N ILE A 222 -33.89 19.50 -1.50
CA ILE A 222 -34.35 18.29 -2.20
C ILE A 222 -33.19 17.44 -2.73
N PRO A 223 -32.18 17.98 -3.45
CA PRO A 223 -31.02 17.21 -3.88
C PRO A 223 -30.26 16.58 -2.71
N VAL A 224 -30.13 17.30 -1.59
CA VAL A 224 -29.44 16.77 -0.41
C VAL A 224 -30.22 15.61 0.20
N PHE A 225 -31.53 15.77 0.33
CA PHE A 225 -32.42 14.77 0.90
C PHE A 225 -32.49 13.48 0.05
N LEU A 226 -32.61 13.60 -1.27
CA LEU A 226 -32.80 12.44 -2.16
C LEU A 226 -31.49 11.78 -2.60
N TYR A 227 -30.44 12.57 -2.87
CA TYR A 227 -29.19 12.07 -3.44
C TYR A 227 -28.06 11.95 -2.42
N SER A 228 -27.76 13.02 -1.68
CA SER A 228 -26.64 13.04 -0.74
C SER A 228 -26.89 12.17 0.49
N ALA A 229 -28.13 12.14 1.01
CA ALA A 229 -28.49 11.34 2.17
C ALA A 229 -28.77 9.85 1.86
N PHE A 230 -28.87 9.47 0.58
CA PHE A 230 -29.19 8.11 0.15
C PHE A 230 -28.33 7.00 0.79
N PRO A 231 -27.01 7.16 0.97
CA PRO A 231 -26.18 6.13 1.61
C PRO A 231 -26.63 5.79 3.04
N PHE A 232 -27.12 6.79 3.78
CA PHE A 232 -27.61 6.59 5.14
C PHE A 232 -28.92 5.79 5.13
N TYR A 233 -29.83 6.06 4.19
CA TYR A 233 -31.06 5.28 4.03
C TYR A 233 -30.79 3.83 3.66
N GLU A 234 -29.91 3.60 2.68
CA GLU A 234 -29.55 2.26 2.25
C GLU A 234 -28.91 1.46 3.39
N SER A 235 -27.96 2.06 4.10
CA SER A 235 -27.28 1.45 5.24
C SER A 235 -28.23 1.13 6.39
N SER A 236 -29.15 2.05 6.70
CA SER A 236 -30.16 1.87 7.75
C SER A 236 -31.14 0.75 7.41
N TRP A 237 -31.64 0.71 6.17
CA TRP A 237 -32.57 -0.30 5.71
C TRP A 237 -31.97 -1.71 5.76
N LYS A 238 -30.73 -1.85 5.28
CA LYS A 238 -29.97 -3.11 5.37
C LYS A 238 -29.80 -3.54 6.82
N SER A 239 -29.39 -2.64 7.70
CA SER A 239 -29.11 -2.95 9.11
C SER A 239 -30.37 -3.41 9.86
N ILE A 240 -31.49 -2.69 9.67
CA ILE A 240 -32.79 -3.08 10.23
C ILE A 240 -33.21 -4.47 9.73
N ARG A 241 -33.04 -4.76 8.43
CA ARG A 241 -33.34 -6.09 7.86
C ARG A 241 -32.49 -7.20 8.47
N HIS A 242 -31.25 -6.92 8.82
CA HIS A 242 -30.33 -7.85 9.48
C HIS A 242 -30.47 -7.85 11.02
N ARG A 243 -31.50 -7.21 11.59
CA ARG A 243 -31.73 -7.09 13.04
C ARG A 243 -30.54 -6.48 13.81
N PHE A 244 -29.79 -5.61 13.17
CA PHE A 244 -28.68 -4.88 13.75
C PHE A 244 -28.95 -3.37 13.66
N LEU A 245 -28.78 -2.63 14.75
CA LEU A 245 -28.91 -1.17 14.74
C LEU A 245 -27.52 -0.56 14.56
N ASN A 246 -27.30 0.05 13.39
CA ASN A 246 -26.10 0.81 13.09
C ASN A 246 -26.31 2.31 13.34
N ILE A 247 -25.23 3.09 13.33
CA ILE A 247 -25.27 4.54 13.59
C ILE A 247 -26.00 5.31 12.48
N ASP A 248 -26.07 4.73 11.29
CA ASP A 248 -26.76 5.38 10.17
C ASP A 248 -28.28 5.43 10.41
N ALA A 249 -28.85 4.52 11.21
CA ALA A 249 -30.28 4.45 11.51
C ALA A 249 -30.84 5.72 12.20
N PRO A 250 -30.31 6.21 13.34
CA PRO A 250 -30.78 7.45 13.93
C PRO A 250 -30.55 8.67 13.04
N ILE A 251 -29.49 8.68 12.22
CA ILE A 251 -29.20 9.78 11.29
C ILE A 251 -30.25 9.83 10.17
N ALA A 252 -30.55 8.68 9.55
CA ALA A 252 -31.59 8.56 8.54
C ALA A 252 -32.94 9.03 9.10
N LEU A 253 -33.27 8.62 10.33
CA LEU A 253 -34.50 9.04 11.00
C LEU A 253 -34.53 10.56 11.26
N ALA A 254 -33.43 11.13 11.75
CA ALA A 254 -33.31 12.58 11.98
C ALA A 254 -33.49 13.38 10.69
N VAL A 255 -32.86 12.96 9.58
CA VAL A 255 -33.00 13.61 8.27
C VAL A 255 -34.44 13.55 7.77
N ILE A 256 -35.11 12.39 7.87
CA ILE A 256 -36.51 12.23 7.46
C ILE A 256 -37.44 13.12 8.29
N ILE A 257 -37.34 13.08 9.63
CA ILE A 257 -38.19 13.87 10.52
C ILE A 257 -37.98 15.37 10.26
N THR A 258 -36.73 15.81 10.18
CA THR A 258 -36.39 17.22 9.97
C THR A 258 -36.87 17.71 8.61
N PHE A 259 -36.73 16.91 7.55
CA PHE A 259 -37.24 17.26 6.22
C PHE A 259 -38.77 17.38 6.22
N VAL A 260 -39.48 16.35 6.68
CA VAL A 260 -40.96 16.33 6.69
C VAL A 260 -41.51 17.49 7.51
N ARG A 261 -40.91 17.78 8.67
CA ARG A 261 -41.31 18.92 9.49
C ARG A 261 -41.02 20.26 8.83
N SER A 262 -39.84 20.42 8.22
CA SER A 262 -39.48 21.68 7.54
C SER A 262 -40.38 21.94 6.34
N VAL A 263 -40.74 20.90 5.59
CA VAL A 263 -41.75 20.98 4.51
C VAL A 263 -43.09 21.42 5.08
N TYR A 264 -43.53 20.83 6.20
CA TYR A 264 -44.78 21.24 6.86
C TYR A 264 -44.75 22.72 7.26
N GLU A 265 -43.69 23.20 7.91
CA GLU A 265 -43.57 24.59 8.39
C GLU A 265 -43.50 25.64 7.27
N VAL A 266 -42.92 25.30 6.12
CA VAL A 266 -42.92 26.16 4.94
C VAL A 266 -44.30 26.18 4.28
N VAL A 267 -44.95 25.04 4.12
CA VAL A 267 -46.27 24.95 3.47
C VAL A 267 -47.38 25.54 4.34
N SER A 268 -47.32 25.35 5.67
CA SER A 268 -48.29 25.90 6.62
C SER A 268 -48.05 27.39 6.93
N GLY A 269 -46.91 27.94 6.51
CA GLY A 269 -46.50 29.30 6.85
C GLY A 269 -46.04 29.49 8.29
N THR A 270 -45.98 28.45 9.13
CA THR A 270 -45.73 28.58 10.58
C THR A 270 -44.27 28.85 10.97
N GLY A 271 -43.29 28.59 10.10
CA GLY A 271 -41.87 28.88 10.39
C GLY A 271 -40.90 28.66 9.22
N GLY A 272 -39.66 29.15 9.34
CA GLY A 272 -38.62 29.06 8.30
C GLY A 272 -38.19 27.64 7.90
N GLY A 273 -38.50 26.64 8.73
CA GLY A 273 -38.03 25.26 8.59
C GLY A 273 -36.58 25.08 9.03
N TYR A 274 -36.15 23.84 9.21
CA TYR A 274 -34.83 23.45 9.70
C TYR A 274 -33.96 22.82 8.59
N PHE A 275 -34.06 23.36 7.37
CA PHE A 275 -33.33 22.83 6.20
C PHE A 275 -31.81 23.01 6.33
N ASP A 276 -31.39 24.08 6.98
CA ASP A 276 -29.99 24.36 7.32
C ASP A 276 -29.40 23.27 8.22
N SER A 277 -30.13 22.90 9.27
CA SER A 277 -29.75 21.85 10.22
C SER A 277 -29.71 20.49 9.54
N MET A 278 -30.73 20.16 8.74
CA MET A 278 -30.78 18.91 7.98
C MET A 278 -29.62 18.79 6.97
N THR A 279 -29.40 19.82 6.15
CA THR A 279 -28.32 19.81 5.15
C THR A 279 -26.94 19.84 5.79
N GLY A 280 -26.78 20.53 6.92
CA GLY A 280 -25.57 20.53 7.73
C GLY A 280 -25.23 19.15 8.26
N ILE A 281 -26.19 18.43 8.86
CA ILE A 281 -25.99 17.06 9.36
C ILE A 281 -25.52 16.15 8.23
N VAL A 282 -26.18 16.19 7.06
CA VAL A 282 -25.78 15.36 5.90
C VAL A 282 -24.39 15.73 5.40
N PHE A 283 -24.07 17.01 5.29
CA PHE A 283 -22.76 17.49 4.85
C PHE A 283 -21.64 17.06 5.80
N PHE A 284 -21.76 17.31 7.10
CA PHE A 284 -20.72 16.96 8.07
C PHE A 284 -20.55 15.45 8.20
N MET A 285 -21.62 14.66 8.08
CA MET A 285 -21.53 13.20 8.08
C MET A 285 -20.83 12.66 6.82
N LEU A 286 -21.12 13.21 5.64
CA LEU A 286 -20.41 12.85 4.42
C LEU A 286 -18.94 13.28 4.45
N ALA A 287 -18.65 14.47 4.99
CA ALA A 287 -17.29 14.97 5.15
C ALA A 287 -16.49 14.08 6.11
N GLY A 288 -17.09 13.72 7.25
CA GLY A 288 -16.49 12.80 8.21
C GLY A 288 -16.23 11.42 7.62
N ARG A 289 -17.18 10.87 6.86
CA ARG A 289 -17.02 9.57 6.16
C ARG A 289 -15.95 9.63 5.08
N TRP A 290 -15.90 10.70 4.29
CA TRP A 290 -14.85 10.90 3.29
C TRP A 290 -13.47 10.95 3.93
N LEU A 291 -13.34 11.66 5.06
CA LEU A 291 -12.10 11.76 5.79
C LEU A 291 -11.70 10.42 6.40
N GLN A 292 -12.66 9.70 6.99
CA GLN A 292 -12.48 8.34 7.47
C GLN A 292 -11.99 7.41 6.37
N ASP A 293 -12.67 7.34 5.22
CA ASP A 293 -12.29 6.49 4.09
C ASP A 293 -10.87 6.82 3.61
N LYS A 294 -10.55 8.12 3.52
CA LYS A 294 -9.22 8.59 3.10
C LYS A 294 -8.13 8.17 4.07
N THR A 295 -8.39 8.27 5.38
CA THR A 295 -7.48 7.81 6.41
C THR A 295 -7.32 6.30 6.35
N TYR A 296 -8.40 5.53 6.26
CA TYR A 296 -8.31 4.06 6.17
C TYR A 296 -7.58 3.57 4.90
N GLU A 297 -7.82 4.18 3.73
CA GLU A 297 -7.09 3.87 2.49
C GLU A 297 -5.57 4.08 2.63
N GLN A 298 -5.15 5.07 3.42
CA GLN A 298 -3.72 5.32 3.69
C GLN A 298 -3.13 4.34 4.69
N LEU A 299 -3.96 3.69 5.50
CA LEU A 299 -3.57 2.78 6.56
C LEU A 299 -3.64 1.30 6.15
N SER A 300 -4.40 0.97 5.11
CA SER A 300 -4.50 -0.39 4.59
C SER A 300 -3.25 -0.75 3.77
N PHE A 301 -2.29 -1.42 4.41
CA PHE A 301 -1.29 -2.19 3.67
C PHE A 301 -1.95 -3.49 3.18
N ASP A 302 -2.26 -3.54 1.88
CA ASP A 302 -2.67 -4.78 1.26
C ASP A 302 -1.50 -5.77 1.26
N ARG A 303 -1.74 -6.95 1.85
CA ARG A 303 -0.83 -8.08 1.76
C ARG A 303 -0.91 -8.66 0.36
N ASP A 304 -0.17 -8.09 -0.59
CA ASP A 304 0.00 -8.74 -1.87
C ASP A 304 1.19 -9.71 -1.82
N TYR A 305 0.93 -10.95 -1.41
CA TYR A 305 1.95 -12.01 -1.43
C TYR A 305 2.43 -12.34 -2.84
N THR A 306 1.69 -11.93 -3.87
CA THR A 306 2.12 -12.11 -5.26
C THR A 306 3.37 -11.29 -5.58
N SER A 307 3.73 -10.32 -4.71
CA SER A 307 5.00 -9.62 -4.71
C SER A 307 6.24 -10.51 -4.58
N TYR A 308 6.10 -11.64 -3.88
CA TYR A 308 7.20 -12.54 -3.60
C TYR A 308 7.36 -13.61 -4.69
N PHE A 309 6.35 -13.84 -5.52
CA PHE A 309 6.44 -14.82 -6.60
C PHE A 309 7.07 -14.20 -7.85
N PRO A 310 7.94 -14.94 -8.57
CA PRO A 310 8.43 -14.48 -9.87
C PRO A 310 7.26 -14.38 -10.86
N ILE A 311 7.31 -13.40 -11.77
CA ILE A 311 6.25 -13.24 -12.79
C ILE A 311 6.24 -14.41 -13.76
N ALA A 312 7.43 -14.87 -14.14
CA ALA A 312 7.65 -15.97 -15.04
C ALA A 312 8.78 -16.86 -14.53
N VAL A 313 8.69 -18.13 -14.89
CA VAL A 313 9.63 -19.19 -14.48
C VAL A 313 10.03 -19.95 -15.75
N PRO A 314 11.31 -20.28 -15.94
CA PRO A 314 11.73 -21.07 -17.09
C PRO A 314 11.17 -22.49 -16.99
N VAL A 315 10.46 -22.90 -18.03
CA VAL A 315 9.92 -24.26 -18.19
C VAL A 315 10.71 -24.97 -19.27
N LEU A 316 11.09 -26.21 -19.01
CA LEU A 316 11.78 -27.05 -19.98
C LEU A 316 10.76 -27.60 -21.00
N LYS A 317 10.81 -27.10 -22.23
CA LYS A 317 10.00 -27.58 -23.37
C LYS A 317 10.93 -28.00 -24.50
N MET A 318 10.88 -29.27 -24.90
CA MET A 318 11.73 -29.80 -26.00
C MET A 318 13.23 -29.47 -25.80
N ASP A 319 13.75 -29.70 -24.60
CA ASP A 319 15.14 -29.38 -24.17
C ASP A 319 15.56 -27.91 -24.28
N LYS A 320 14.60 -26.99 -24.41
CA LYS A 320 14.83 -25.54 -24.34
C LYS A 320 14.09 -24.94 -23.16
N GLU A 321 14.74 -23.99 -22.51
CA GLU A 321 14.14 -23.19 -21.45
C GLU A 321 13.30 -22.08 -22.07
N VAL A 322 11.99 -22.13 -21.82
CA VAL A 322 11.04 -21.12 -22.29
C VAL A 322 10.46 -20.43 -21.05
N PRO A 323 10.51 -19.09 -20.94
CA PRO A 323 9.86 -18.40 -19.84
C PRO A 323 8.34 -18.57 -19.96
N VAL A 324 7.69 -19.08 -18.91
CA VAL A 324 6.23 -19.21 -18.83
C VAL A 324 5.74 -18.43 -17.63
N MET A 325 4.65 -17.68 -17.79
CA MET A 325 4.06 -16.93 -16.68
C MET A 325 3.54 -17.86 -15.58
N LEU A 326 3.67 -17.43 -14.33
CA LEU A 326 3.22 -18.17 -13.15
C LEU A 326 1.76 -18.70 -13.25
N PRO A 327 0.77 -17.94 -13.76
CA PRO A 327 -0.61 -18.43 -13.91
C PRO A 327 -0.80 -19.50 -15.00
N ASP A 328 0.12 -19.58 -15.95
CA ASP A 328 0.04 -20.50 -17.10
C ASP A 328 0.80 -21.81 -16.86
N ILE A 329 1.51 -21.92 -15.72
CA ILE A 329 2.16 -23.14 -15.27
C ILE A 329 1.10 -24.18 -14.92
N LYS A 330 1.21 -25.36 -15.53
CA LYS A 330 0.28 -26.47 -15.33
C LYS A 330 0.95 -27.65 -14.64
N PRO A 331 0.18 -28.48 -13.91
CA PRO A 331 0.67 -29.78 -13.47
C PRO A 331 1.21 -30.58 -14.66
N GLY A 332 2.41 -31.15 -14.49
CA GLY A 332 3.14 -31.84 -15.56
C GLY A 332 4.22 -31.00 -16.26
N ASP A 333 4.26 -29.68 -16.04
CA ASP A 333 5.38 -28.86 -16.52
C ASP A 333 6.64 -29.12 -15.68
N THR A 334 7.82 -29.11 -16.32
CA THR A 334 9.12 -29.20 -15.63
C THR A 334 9.74 -27.81 -15.52
N LEU A 335 9.74 -27.26 -14.32
CA LEU A 335 10.35 -25.97 -14.02
C LEU A 335 11.85 -26.11 -13.83
N VAL A 336 12.61 -25.13 -14.30
CA VAL A 336 14.03 -24.98 -14.01
C VAL A 336 14.16 -23.91 -12.93
N ILE A 337 14.74 -24.27 -11.77
CA ILE A 337 14.94 -23.33 -10.66
C ILE A 337 16.44 -23.14 -10.45
N HIS A 338 16.90 -21.90 -10.56
CA HIS A 338 18.30 -21.55 -10.39
C HIS A 338 18.64 -21.17 -8.95
N HIS A 339 19.95 -21.03 -8.68
CA HIS A 339 20.44 -20.51 -7.42
C HIS A 339 19.83 -19.13 -7.11
N GLY A 340 19.25 -19.00 -5.92
CA GLY A 340 18.62 -17.78 -5.41
C GLY A 340 17.15 -17.59 -5.83
N GLU A 341 16.60 -18.46 -6.67
CA GLU A 341 15.20 -18.37 -7.10
C GLU A 341 14.24 -19.05 -6.13
N LEU A 342 13.01 -18.57 -6.10
CA LEU A 342 11.94 -19.12 -5.28
C LEU A 342 11.21 -20.23 -6.04
N ILE A 343 10.80 -21.26 -5.32
CA ILE A 343 9.96 -22.34 -5.83
C ILE A 343 8.52 -21.82 -5.95
N PRO A 344 7.97 -21.72 -7.17
CA PRO A 344 6.67 -21.10 -7.42
C PRO A 344 5.47 -22.03 -7.15
N ALA A 345 5.68 -23.33 -7.22
CA ALA A 345 4.63 -24.35 -7.16
C ALA A 345 5.12 -25.58 -6.39
N ASP A 346 4.20 -26.33 -5.80
CA ASP A 346 4.54 -27.63 -5.22
C ASP A 346 4.90 -28.60 -6.37
N GLY A 347 6.03 -29.31 -6.21
CA GLY A 347 6.57 -30.17 -7.26
C GLY A 347 7.49 -31.27 -6.73
N ILE A 348 7.84 -32.21 -7.59
CA ILE A 348 8.80 -33.29 -7.28
C ILE A 348 10.14 -32.97 -7.94
N LEU A 349 11.24 -33.08 -7.19
CA LEU A 349 12.59 -32.89 -7.72
C LEU A 349 12.89 -33.99 -8.75
N THR A 350 13.08 -33.63 -10.02
CA THR A 350 13.40 -34.58 -11.09
C THR A 350 14.89 -34.67 -11.38
N ARG A 351 15.64 -33.58 -11.18
CA ARG A 351 17.09 -33.53 -11.43
C ARG A 351 17.79 -32.49 -10.57
N GLY A 352 19.00 -32.84 -10.12
CA GLY A 352 19.87 -32.00 -9.30
C GLY A 352 19.78 -32.31 -7.79
N LYS A 353 20.63 -31.68 -6.99
CA LYS A 353 20.56 -31.71 -5.52
C LYS A 353 20.00 -30.39 -5.03
N ALA A 354 18.84 -30.45 -4.39
CA ALA A 354 18.16 -29.26 -3.90
C ALA A 354 18.63 -28.93 -2.47
N PHE A 355 18.93 -27.65 -2.24
CA PHE A 355 19.22 -27.10 -0.92
C PHE A 355 18.24 -25.97 -0.70
N ILE A 356 17.12 -26.27 -0.06
CA ILE A 356 15.99 -25.36 0.01
C ILE A 356 15.96 -24.64 1.34
N ASP A 357 16.12 -23.33 1.28
CA ASP A 357 15.89 -22.43 2.40
C ASP A 357 14.37 -22.20 2.53
N TYR A 358 13.79 -22.73 3.60
CA TYR A 358 12.38 -22.57 3.96
C TYR A 358 12.16 -21.50 5.05
N SER A 359 13.14 -20.65 5.34
CA SER A 359 13.04 -19.60 6.37
C SER A 359 11.81 -18.71 6.20
N PHE A 360 11.40 -18.45 4.96
CA PHE A 360 10.21 -17.67 4.65
C PHE A 360 8.90 -18.34 5.11
N VAL A 361 8.85 -19.68 5.11
CA VAL A 361 7.64 -20.46 5.43
C VAL A 361 7.67 -20.99 6.86
N THR A 362 8.86 -21.38 7.33
CA THR A 362 9.07 -22.10 8.60
C THR A 362 9.74 -21.25 9.67
N GLY A 363 10.37 -20.12 9.31
CA GLY A 363 11.21 -19.33 10.21
C GLY A 363 12.61 -19.91 10.45
N GLU A 364 12.89 -21.12 9.98
CA GLU A 364 14.18 -21.78 10.19
C GLU A 364 15.17 -21.44 9.06
N ALA A 365 16.35 -20.95 9.45
CA ALA A 365 17.38 -20.47 8.51
C ALA A 365 18.23 -21.59 7.88
N ASN A 366 18.15 -22.82 8.37
CA ASN A 366 18.97 -23.93 7.87
C ASN A 366 18.36 -24.50 6.58
N PRO A 367 19.08 -24.48 5.44
CA PRO A 367 18.60 -25.09 4.22
C PRO A 367 18.40 -26.59 4.38
N VAL A 368 17.27 -27.10 3.88
CA VAL A 368 16.95 -28.53 3.89
C VAL A 368 17.49 -29.16 2.60
N LEU A 369 18.34 -30.18 2.76
CA LEU A 369 18.79 -31.00 1.63
C LEU A 369 17.63 -31.87 1.14
N LYS A 370 17.43 -31.87 -0.19
CA LYS A 370 16.41 -32.67 -0.86
C LYS A 370 17.00 -33.41 -2.06
N GLU A 371 16.69 -34.70 -2.13
CA GLU A 371 17.14 -35.61 -3.18
C GLU A 371 16.07 -35.83 -4.26
N THR A 372 16.51 -36.37 -5.41
CA THR A 372 15.63 -36.65 -6.55
C THR A 372 14.49 -37.57 -6.14
N GLY A 373 13.27 -37.23 -6.54
CA GLY A 373 12.04 -37.95 -6.18
C GLY A 373 11.35 -37.39 -4.93
N GLU A 374 11.98 -36.50 -4.18
CA GLU A 374 11.34 -35.84 -3.03
C GLU A 374 10.45 -34.67 -3.44
N LEU A 375 9.46 -34.40 -2.59
CA LEU A 375 8.54 -33.28 -2.73
C LEU A 375 9.19 -31.97 -2.24
N LEU A 376 9.05 -30.93 -3.06
CA LEU A 376 9.42 -29.56 -2.77
C LEU A 376 8.15 -28.70 -2.72
N TYR A 377 8.00 -27.93 -1.64
CA TYR A 377 6.89 -27.01 -1.45
C TYR A 377 7.17 -25.62 -2.00
N ALA A 378 6.11 -24.95 -2.48
CA ALA A 378 6.18 -23.54 -2.89
C ALA A 378 6.61 -22.63 -1.73
N GLY A 379 7.35 -21.57 -2.05
CA GLY A 379 7.87 -20.60 -1.08
C GLY A 379 9.28 -20.90 -0.55
N GLY A 380 9.83 -22.08 -0.84
CA GLY A 380 11.23 -22.37 -0.57
C GLY A 380 12.17 -21.69 -1.57
N LYS A 381 13.35 -21.25 -1.12
CA LYS A 381 14.37 -20.64 -1.98
C LYS A 381 15.50 -21.63 -2.26
N GLN A 382 15.84 -21.85 -3.53
CA GLN A 382 16.97 -22.72 -3.87
C GLN A 382 18.29 -22.00 -3.57
N THR A 383 19.13 -22.62 -2.74
CA THR A 383 20.44 -22.08 -2.34
C THR A 383 21.62 -22.90 -2.88
N GLY A 384 21.33 -24.02 -3.55
CA GLY A 384 22.31 -24.86 -4.23
C GLY A 384 22.43 -24.57 -5.73
N GLU A 385 22.84 -25.59 -6.49
CA GLU A 385 22.96 -25.55 -7.95
C GLU A 385 21.59 -25.53 -8.64
N ARG A 386 21.57 -25.44 -9.97
CA ARG A 386 20.33 -25.54 -10.76
C ARG A 386 19.62 -26.88 -10.49
N ILE A 387 18.30 -26.82 -10.32
CA ILE A 387 17.44 -27.99 -10.19
C ILE A 387 16.30 -27.99 -11.21
N GLU A 388 15.74 -29.17 -11.47
CA GLU A 388 14.52 -29.35 -12.27
C GLU A 388 13.42 -29.92 -11.39
N LEU A 389 12.23 -29.32 -11.50
CA LEU A 389 11.09 -29.58 -10.63
C LEU A 389 9.85 -29.88 -11.48
N LEU A 390 9.29 -31.07 -11.35
CA LEU A 390 8.02 -31.42 -11.98
C LEU A 390 6.85 -30.89 -11.15
N VAL A 391 6.03 -30.03 -11.74
CA VAL A 391 4.87 -29.45 -11.05
C VAL A 391 3.79 -30.50 -10.83
N ILE A 392 3.34 -30.64 -9.58
CA ILE A 392 2.26 -31.58 -9.22
C ILE A 392 0.93 -30.88 -8.94
N LYS A 393 0.95 -29.58 -8.61
CA LYS A 393 -0.24 -28.79 -8.29
C LYS A 393 -0.17 -27.42 -8.96
N GLU A 394 -1.34 -26.89 -9.31
CA GLU A 394 -1.43 -25.49 -9.75
C GLU A 394 -0.92 -24.55 -8.66
N VAL A 395 -0.28 -23.46 -9.07
CA VAL A 395 0.34 -22.47 -8.17
C VAL A 395 -0.68 -21.89 -7.18
N ALA A 396 -1.91 -21.66 -7.62
CA ALA A 396 -3.00 -21.15 -6.77
C ALA A 396 -3.43 -22.12 -5.65
N GLN A 397 -3.09 -23.40 -5.77
CA GLN A 397 -3.41 -24.46 -4.80
C GLN A 397 -2.19 -24.89 -3.97
N SER A 398 -1.05 -24.21 -4.15
CA SER A 398 0.19 -24.49 -3.43
C SER A 398 0.06 -24.24 -1.93
N TYR A 399 0.94 -24.88 -1.15
CA TYR A 399 0.98 -24.76 0.31
C TYR A 399 1.07 -23.30 0.77
N LEU A 400 2.00 -22.51 0.20
CA LEU A 400 2.18 -21.10 0.56
C LEU A 400 0.92 -20.26 0.27
N THR A 401 0.28 -20.48 -0.88
CA THR A 401 -0.95 -19.77 -1.24
C THR A 401 -2.11 -20.12 -0.31
N SER A 402 -2.18 -21.38 0.14
CA SER A 402 -3.18 -21.84 1.10
C SER A 402 -2.98 -21.23 2.50
N LEU A 403 -1.72 -21.07 2.93
CA LEU A 403 -1.38 -20.45 4.21
C LEU A 403 -1.83 -18.98 4.22
N TRP A 404 -1.55 -18.26 3.14
CA TRP A 404 -1.88 -16.83 3.01
C TRP A 404 -3.39 -16.55 2.84
N ASN A 405 -4.12 -17.46 2.18
CA ASN A 405 -5.56 -17.33 2.00
C ASN A 405 -6.36 -17.71 3.26
N LYS A 406 -5.81 -18.49 4.19
CA LYS A 406 -6.46 -18.81 5.47
C LYS A 406 -6.61 -17.58 6.38
N ASP A 407 -5.58 -16.74 6.46
CA ASP A 407 -5.61 -15.51 7.27
C ASP A 407 -6.71 -14.53 6.86
N LYS A 408 -7.09 -14.48 5.57
CA LYS A 408 -8.19 -13.63 5.09
C LYS A 408 -9.56 -13.99 5.70
N LYS A 409 -9.78 -15.26 6.07
CA LYS A 409 -11.05 -15.69 6.69
C LYS A 409 -11.13 -15.28 8.16
N GLU A 410 -10.00 -15.13 8.86
CA GLU A 410 -10.00 -14.73 10.27
C GLU A 410 -10.14 -13.21 10.47
N ASP A 411 -9.65 -12.40 9.51
CA ASP A 411 -9.84 -10.94 9.51
C ASP A 411 -11.34 -10.53 9.42
N ASP A 412 -12.22 -11.38 8.85
CA ASP A 412 -13.67 -11.13 8.80
C ASP A 412 -14.39 -11.38 10.15
N GLU A 413 -13.84 -12.23 11.03
CA GLU A 413 -14.39 -12.45 12.37
C GLU A 413 -13.89 -11.40 13.39
N ALA A 414 -12.73 -10.81 13.10
CA ALA A 414 -11.97 -9.90 13.95
C ALA A 414 -12.61 -8.52 14.19
N GLY A 415 -13.56 -8.09 13.37
CA GLY A 415 -14.21 -6.77 13.45
C GLY A 415 -15.30 -6.64 14.53
N LYS A 416 -15.61 -7.70 15.28
CA LYS A 416 -16.81 -7.77 16.13
C LYS A 416 -16.76 -6.95 17.42
N SER A 417 -15.62 -6.39 17.83
CA SER A 417 -15.47 -5.77 19.16
C SER A 417 -14.93 -4.34 19.16
N SER A 418 -15.15 -3.54 18.11
CA SER A 418 -14.85 -2.10 18.24
C SER A 418 -15.78 -1.47 19.26
N PHE A 419 -15.24 -0.70 20.21
CA PHE A 419 -15.99 0.11 21.19
C PHE A 419 -17.10 0.94 20.51
N VAL A 420 -16.86 1.39 19.28
CA VAL A 420 -17.81 2.14 18.47
C VAL A 420 -19.10 1.35 18.25
N HIS A 421 -19.05 0.05 17.98
CA HIS A 421 -20.24 -0.78 17.74
C HIS A 421 -21.13 -0.92 18.98
N LEU A 422 -20.53 -1.05 20.17
CA LEU A 422 -21.27 -1.12 21.42
C LEU A 422 -22.00 0.20 21.68
N VAL A 423 -21.29 1.32 21.55
CA VAL A 423 -21.88 2.66 21.72
C VAL A 423 -22.99 2.90 20.70
N SER A 424 -22.78 2.54 19.44
CA SER A 424 -23.76 2.69 18.35
C SER A 424 -25.12 2.06 18.67
N ARG A 425 -25.08 0.83 19.21
CA ARG A 425 -26.28 0.04 19.49
C ARG A 425 -27.09 0.65 20.63
N TYR A 426 -26.42 0.97 21.74
CA TYR A 426 -27.09 1.55 22.91
C TYR A 426 -27.55 2.99 22.64
N PHE A 427 -26.74 3.76 21.91
CA PHE A 427 -27.05 5.15 21.57
C PHE A 427 -28.40 5.29 20.87
N THR A 428 -28.64 4.47 19.85
CA THR A 428 -29.90 4.51 19.08
C THR A 428 -31.11 4.20 19.97
N VAL A 429 -31.00 3.19 20.83
CA VAL A 429 -32.09 2.80 21.74
C VAL A 429 -32.36 3.89 22.78
N VAL A 430 -31.31 4.45 23.39
CA VAL A 430 -31.43 5.53 24.37
C VAL A 430 -32.02 6.79 23.72
N LEU A 431 -31.60 7.13 22.50
CA LEU A 431 -32.13 8.28 21.77
C LEU A 431 -33.63 8.15 21.50
N ILE A 432 -34.08 6.98 21.01
CA ILE A 432 -35.50 6.72 20.77
C ILE A 432 -36.28 6.79 22.08
N PHE A 433 -35.75 6.23 23.17
CA PHE A 433 -36.38 6.31 24.48
C PHE A 433 -36.56 7.76 24.94
N ILE A 434 -35.53 8.59 24.84
CA ILE A 434 -35.59 10.02 25.20
C ILE A 434 -36.60 10.77 24.32
N ALA A 435 -36.63 10.50 23.02
CA ALA A 435 -37.58 11.11 22.10
C ALA A 435 -39.04 10.77 22.45
N VAL A 436 -39.31 9.49 22.76
CA VAL A 436 -40.65 9.04 23.19
C VAL A 436 -41.04 9.64 24.55
N ALA A 437 -40.12 9.66 25.51
CA ALA A 437 -40.37 10.27 26.82
C ALA A 437 -40.67 11.77 26.71
N THR A 438 -39.93 12.47 25.84
CA THR A 438 -40.13 13.89 25.55
C THR A 438 -41.47 14.13 24.87
N ALA A 439 -41.85 13.28 23.91
CA ALA A 439 -43.16 13.35 23.27
C ALA A 439 -44.29 13.16 24.29
N ALA A 440 -44.21 12.13 25.15
CA ALA A 440 -45.23 11.84 26.16
C ALA A 440 -45.40 12.97 27.19
N TYR A 441 -44.28 13.56 27.64
CA TYR A 441 -44.29 14.69 28.56
C TYR A 441 -44.96 15.92 27.95
N TRP A 442 -44.50 16.37 26.78
CA TRP A 442 -45.05 17.57 26.15
C TRP A 442 -46.46 17.36 25.64
N MET A 443 -46.84 16.16 25.21
CA MET A 443 -48.23 15.86 24.87
C MET A 443 -49.18 16.07 26.06
N SER A 444 -48.71 15.86 27.29
CA SER A 444 -49.51 16.04 28.51
C SER A 444 -49.53 17.48 29.02
N VAL A 445 -48.49 18.28 28.73
CA VAL A 445 -48.34 19.66 29.23
C VAL A 445 -48.76 20.71 28.20
N ASP A 446 -48.21 20.62 26.98
CA ASP A 446 -48.47 21.54 25.86
C ASP A 446 -48.20 20.83 24.54
N SER A 447 -49.29 20.42 23.86
CA SER A 447 -49.22 19.68 22.60
C SER A 447 -48.53 20.45 21.48
N ALA A 448 -48.52 21.80 21.53
CA ALA A 448 -47.85 22.61 20.51
C ALA A 448 -46.31 22.49 20.60
N ARG A 449 -45.76 22.21 21.78
CA ARG A 449 -44.31 22.09 22.01
C ARG A 449 -43.75 20.68 21.77
N MET A 450 -44.62 19.69 21.63
CA MET A 450 -44.24 18.29 21.41
C MET A 450 -43.32 18.11 20.20
N TRP A 451 -43.78 18.55 19.01
CA TRP A 451 -43.01 18.41 17.77
C TRP A 451 -41.71 19.23 17.77
N PRO A 452 -41.70 20.51 18.23
CA PRO A 452 -40.49 21.26 18.54
C PRO A 452 -39.48 20.47 19.35
N ALA A 453 -39.88 19.95 20.50
CA ALA A 453 -38.99 19.25 21.42
C ALA A 453 -38.44 17.94 20.85
N VAL A 454 -39.30 17.10 20.25
CA VAL A 454 -38.89 15.81 19.66
C VAL A 454 -37.89 16.00 18.52
N THR A 455 -38.13 16.97 17.64
CA THR A 455 -37.21 17.22 16.52
C THR A 455 -35.87 17.73 17.02
N SER A 456 -35.85 18.61 18.04
CA SER A 456 -34.62 19.09 18.65
C SER A 456 -33.79 17.95 19.24
N VAL A 457 -34.42 16.95 19.86
CA VAL A 457 -33.72 15.75 20.34
C VAL A 457 -32.99 15.04 19.21
N PHE A 458 -33.63 14.83 18.06
CA PHE A 458 -33.00 14.17 16.90
C PHE A 458 -31.91 15.02 16.24
N ILE A 459 -32.07 16.34 16.18
CA ILE A 459 -31.07 17.26 15.61
C ILE A 459 -29.80 17.30 16.49
N ILE A 460 -29.97 17.43 17.81
CA ILE A 460 -28.85 17.58 18.76
C ILE A 460 -28.07 16.28 18.93
N ALA A 461 -28.74 15.13 18.83
CA ALA A 461 -28.15 13.84 19.11
C ALA A 461 -27.25 13.28 18.00
N CYS A 462 -26.65 14.07 17.10
CA CYS A 462 -25.67 13.49 16.17
C CYS A 462 -24.38 13.09 16.93
N PRO A 463 -23.96 11.81 16.96
CA PRO A 463 -22.69 11.39 17.56
C PRO A 463 -21.50 11.62 16.60
N CYS A 464 -21.60 12.64 15.74
CA CYS A 464 -20.67 12.96 14.66
C CYS A 464 -19.19 13.00 15.15
N ALA A 465 -18.92 13.71 16.24
CA ALA A 465 -17.57 13.86 16.80
C ALA A 465 -17.01 12.57 17.41
N LEU A 466 -17.87 11.74 17.98
CA LEU A 466 -17.48 10.48 18.62
C LEU A 466 -16.92 9.47 17.60
N LEU A 467 -17.54 9.41 16.43
CA LEU A 467 -17.10 8.58 15.31
C LEU A 467 -15.75 9.01 14.74
N LEU A 468 -15.58 10.31 14.55
CA LEU A 468 -14.34 10.89 14.03
C LEU A 468 -13.20 10.74 15.03
N SER A 469 -13.48 10.82 16.34
CA SER A 469 -12.45 10.69 17.36
C SER A 469 -11.64 9.40 17.22
N HIS A 470 -12.29 8.26 17.00
CA HIS A 470 -11.62 6.96 16.85
C HIS A 470 -10.68 6.91 15.64
N THR A 471 -11.18 7.34 14.48
CA THR A 471 -10.44 7.26 13.21
C THR A 471 -9.26 8.23 13.17
N PHE A 472 -9.44 9.44 13.71
CA PHE A 472 -8.35 10.41 13.87
C PHE A 472 -7.30 9.96 14.87
N THR A 473 -7.73 9.44 16.02
CA THR A 473 -6.82 8.98 17.08
C THR A 473 -5.95 7.85 16.55
N ASN A 474 -6.57 6.84 15.95
CA ASN A 474 -5.85 5.69 15.41
C ASN A 474 -4.96 6.06 14.21
N GLY A 475 -5.43 6.95 13.34
CA GLY A 475 -4.60 7.47 12.24
C GLY A 475 -3.36 8.21 12.73
N ASN A 476 -3.48 9.01 13.80
CA ASN A 476 -2.35 9.71 14.39
C ASN A 476 -1.39 8.74 15.12
N ILE A 477 -1.93 7.75 15.84
CA ILE A 477 -1.12 6.72 16.51
C ILE A 477 -0.27 5.95 15.48
N ILE A 478 -0.85 5.53 14.35
CA ILE A 478 -0.09 4.83 13.31
C ILE A 478 1.01 5.73 12.74
N ARG A 479 0.73 7.02 12.54
CA ARG A 479 1.75 7.98 12.12
C ARG A 479 2.88 8.09 13.15
N ILE A 480 2.57 8.18 14.44
CA ILE A 480 3.56 8.27 15.51
C ILE A 480 4.40 6.99 15.56
N LEU A 481 3.76 5.82 15.55
CA LEU A 481 4.43 4.53 15.59
C LEU A 481 5.32 4.30 14.37
N GLY A 482 4.81 4.62 13.16
CA GLY A 482 5.58 4.53 11.93
C GLY A 482 6.81 5.44 11.91
N ARG A 483 6.72 6.66 12.46
CA ARG A 483 7.90 7.54 12.63
C ARG A 483 8.96 6.97 13.58
N ASN A 484 8.57 6.03 14.45
CA ASN A 484 9.47 5.33 15.37
C ASN A 484 9.84 3.92 14.88
N GLY A 485 9.58 3.59 13.61
CA GLY A 485 9.93 2.30 13.02
C GLY A 485 9.01 1.14 13.39
N PHE A 486 7.87 1.41 14.05
CA PHE A 486 6.87 0.40 14.39
C PHE A 486 5.68 0.48 13.44
N TYR A 487 5.64 -0.42 12.46
CA TYR A 487 4.68 -0.37 11.36
C TYR A 487 3.50 -1.30 11.61
N LEU A 488 2.34 -0.72 11.87
CA LEU A 488 1.09 -1.45 12.04
C LEU A 488 0.38 -1.69 10.70
N ARG A 489 -0.15 -2.90 10.52
CA ARG A 489 -0.89 -3.28 9.31
C ARG A 489 -2.24 -2.58 9.16
N ASN A 490 -2.95 -2.36 10.26
CA ASN A 490 -4.23 -1.66 10.28
C ASN A 490 -4.50 -1.03 11.65
N ALA A 491 -5.47 -0.11 11.71
CA ALA A 491 -5.88 0.57 12.94
C ALA A 491 -6.46 -0.36 14.02
N GLY A 492 -7.07 -1.47 13.64
CA GLY A 492 -7.64 -2.43 14.60
C GLY A 492 -6.59 -3.11 15.47
N VAL A 493 -5.34 -3.22 15.00
CA VAL A 493 -4.23 -3.80 15.77
C VAL A 493 -3.88 -2.94 16.99
N ILE A 494 -4.11 -1.63 16.95
CA ILE A 494 -3.80 -0.72 18.08
C ILE A 494 -4.55 -1.12 19.34
N GLU A 495 -5.86 -1.38 19.22
CA GLU A 495 -6.70 -1.79 20.34
C GLU A 495 -6.29 -3.16 20.88
N ARG A 496 -5.86 -4.06 19.99
CA ARG A 496 -5.38 -5.39 20.39
C ARG A 496 -4.07 -5.31 21.14
N ILE A 497 -3.10 -4.54 20.65
CA ILE A 497 -1.83 -4.33 21.35
C ILE A 497 -2.06 -3.66 22.70
N ALA A 498 -3.06 -2.78 22.82
CA ALA A 498 -3.40 -2.18 24.11
C ALA A 498 -3.98 -3.20 25.12
N SER A 499 -4.52 -4.33 24.65
CA SER A 499 -5.12 -5.37 25.49
C SER A 499 -4.29 -6.64 25.64
N ILE A 500 -3.08 -6.72 25.04
CA ILE A 500 -2.22 -7.89 25.24
C ILE A 500 -1.52 -7.81 26.61
N ASP A 501 -1.54 -8.93 27.33
CA ASP A 501 -0.78 -9.11 28.58
C ASP A 501 0.46 -10.00 28.41
N HIS A 502 0.56 -10.69 27.27
CA HIS A 502 1.61 -11.65 26.98
C HIS A 502 2.22 -11.41 25.61
N VAL A 503 3.55 -11.46 25.52
CA VAL A 503 4.31 -11.37 24.28
C VAL A 503 5.14 -12.63 24.14
N VAL A 504 4.89 -13.41 23.08
CA VAL A 504 5.69 -14.58 22.72
C VAL A 504 6.59 -14.17 21.56
N LEU A 505 7.91 -14.25 21.76
CA LEU A 505 8.89 -13.87 20.77
C LEU A 505 9.48 -15.13 20.12
N ASP A 506 9.50 -15.16 18.80
CA ASP A 506 10.26 -16.17 18.08
C ASP A 506 11.77 -15.96 18.33
N LYS A 507 12.54 -17.04 18.28
CA LYS A 507 13.99 -16.96 18.52
C LYS A 507 14.71 -16.48 17.26
N THR A 508 14.55 -17.23 16.17
CA THR A 508 15.35 -17.07 14.95
C THR A 508 14.80 -15.91 14.14
N GLY A 509 15.63 -14.92 13.78
CA GLY A 509 15.21 -13.76 12.99
C GLY A 509 14.44 -12.67 13.76
N THR A 510 14.01 -12.94 15.00
CA THR A 510 13.42 -11.93 15.90
C THR A 510 14.38 -11.56 17.04
N LEU A 511 14.85 -12.54 17.82
CA LEU A 511 15.82 -12.31 18.92
C LEU A 511 17.27 -12.45 18.46
N THR A 512 17.54 -13.30 17.46
CA THR A 512 18.90 -13.61 16.98
C THR A 512 19.13 -13.16 15.55
N ILE A 513 20.29 -12.58 15.27
CA ILE A 513 20.75 -12.20 13.92
C ILE A 513 21.58 -13.36 13.36
N ALA A 514 21.23 -13.86 12.17
CA ALA A 514 21.91 -15.01 11.56
C ALA A 514 23.36 -14.74 11.11
N GLU A 515 23.70 -13.46 10.89
CA GLU A 515 25.00 -13.02 10.36
C GLU A 515 26.10 -12.87 11.44
N MET A 516 25.74 -12.81 12.72
CA MET A 516 26.70 -12.73 13.83
C MET A 516 26.74 -14.05 14.58
N GLN A 517 27.48 -15.01 14.03
CA GLN A 517 27.94 -16.16 14.78
C GLN A 517 29.36 -15.87 15.24
N ASP A 518 29.53 -15.61 16.54
CA ASP A 518 30.87 -15.52 17.15
C ASP A 518 31.50 -16.91 17.07
N ILE A 519 32.46 -17.08 16.16
CA ILE A 519 33.22 -18.32 16.06
C ILE A 519 34.44 -18.21 16.97
N SER A 520 34.40 -18.92 18.09
CA SER A 520 35.56 -19.13 18.95
C SER A 520 36.31 -20.39 18.51
N TYR A 521 37.58 -20.27 18.14
CA TYR A 521 38.44 -21.41 17.89
C TYR A 521 39.07 -21.92 19.19
N GLU A 522 38.74 -23.15 19.59
CA GLU A 522 39.41 -23.85 20.69
C GLU A 522 40.33 -24.94 20.13
N GLY A 523 41.65 -24.75 20.29
CA GLY A 523 42.64 -25.70 19.80
C GLY A 523 44.05 -25.14 19.79
N ARG A 524 44.99 -25.91 19.22
CA ARG A 524 46.38 -25.46 19.04
C ARG A 524 46.43 -24.22 18.14
N HIS A 525 47.33 -23.28 18.43
CA HIS A 525 47.48 -22.08 17.62
C HIS A 525 47.75 -22.46 16.15
N LEU A 526 46.82 -22.12 15.26
CA LEU A 526 46.95 -22.41 13.83
C LEU A 526 48.03 -21.51 13.23
N SER A 527 48.91 -22.10 12.42
CA SER A 527 49.81 -21.35 11.56
C SER A 527 49.01 -20.59 10.49
N GLN A 528 49.62 -19.55 9.89
CA GLN A 528 48.98 -18.78 8.82
C GLN A 528 48.55 -19.67 7.64
N LEU A 529 49.38 -20.67 7.30
CA LEU A 529 49.13 -21.60 6.21
C LEU A 529 47.95 -22.55 6.51
N GLU A 530 47.82 -23.01 7.76
CA GLU A 530 46.65 -23.82 8.18
C GLU A 530 45.35 -23.00 8.14
N LYS A 531 45.39 -21.72 8.50
CA LYS A 531 44.22 -20.82 8.38
C LYS A 531 43.80 -20.63 6.93
N GLU A 532 44.74 -20.41 6.03
CA GLU A 532 44.47 -20.28 4.59
C GLU A 532 43.87 -21.56 4.00
N GLN A 533 44.36 -22.73 4.41
CA GLN A 533 43.80 -24.02 4.01
C GLN A 533 42.36 -24.21 4.52
N LEU A 534 42.09 -23.82 5.77
CA LEU A 534 40.77 -23.94 6.39
C LEU A 534 39.76 -22.99 5.74
N ALA A 535 40.17 -21.75 5.45
CA ALA A 535 39.38 -20.78 4.71
C ALA A 535 39.12 -21.24 3.26
N SER A 536 40.13 -21.84 2.60
CA SER A 536 39.96 -22.37 1.25
C SER A 536 38.98 -23.55 1.21
N LEU A 537 38.95 -24.38 2.25
CA LEU A 537 38.00 -25.49 2.37
C LEU A 537 36.58 -24.98 2.67
N ALA A 538 36.45 -24.01 3.58
CA ALA A 538 35.18 -23.41 3.95
C ALA A 538 34.57 -22.58 2.82
N GLY A 539 35.40 -21.88 2.04
CA GLY A 539 34.98 -21.05 0.91
C GLY A 539 34.29 -21.82 -0.23
N CYS A 540 34.38 -23.15 -0.25
CA CYS A 540 33.64 -23.99 -1.21
C CYS A 540 32.17 -24.24 -0.81
N SER A 541 31.75 -23.83 0.38
CA SER A 541 30.42 -24.11 0.94
C SER A 541 29.62 -22.82 1.14
N SER A 542 28.36 -22.82 0.72
CA SER A 542 27.41 -21.73 0.96
C SER A 542 26.76 -21.78 2.36
N HIS A 543 27.11 -22.77 3.19
CA HIS A 543 26.55 -22.94 4.52
C HIS A 543 26.89 -21.73 5.43
N PRO A 544 25.96 -21.21 6.26
CA PRO A 544 26.20 -20.05 7.13
C PRO A 544 27.46 -20.16 8.00
N LEU A 545 27.69 -21.32 8.63
CA LEU A 545 28.91 -21.59 9.41
C LEU A 545 30.20 -21.52 8.57
N SER A 546 30.16 -21.96 7.31
CA SER A 546 31.30 -21.91 6.40
C SER A 546 31.61 -20.50 5.91
N ARG A 547 30.60 -19.62 5.84
CA ARG A 547 30.77 -18.19 5.54
C ARG A 547 31.31 -17.38 6.71
N ALA A 548 31.05 -17.84 7.93
CA ALA A 548 31.53 -17.19 9.15
C ALA A 548 32.97 -17.60 9.52
N LEU A 549 33.44 -18.76 9.05
CA LEU A 549 34.84 -19.23 9.09
C LEU A 549 35.69 -18.55 8.01
#